data_AF-A0A516W7V8-F1
#
_entry.id   AF-A0A516W7V8-F1
#
_cell.length_a   1.000
_cell.length_b   1.000
_cell.length_c   1.000
_cell.angle_alpha   90.00
_cell.angle_beta   90.00
_cell.angle_gamma   90.00
#
_symmetry.space_group_name_H-M   'P 1'
#
loop_
_entity.id
_entity.type
_entity.pdbx_description
1 polymer ?
#
loop_
_entity_poly.entity_id
_entity_poly.type
_entity_poly.pdbx_seq_one_letter_code
_entity_poly.pdbx_strand_id
1 'polypeptide(L)'
;MTVTGFCCVDIKGRSLSVDVPVPELDGKEAVFIEKIELSSAEMKRLGSEAGRVLHVFGALVKTGEIHPDFGELKRFELAVVESKEGHVDSILHHLAQHDTVMYKRDVDDTGEQCADMLTRQEIKFLRRPPRWKVSDASVPECQGELFHFCRQIYIPENKTTRQNMTWGCSLFLFVFVNRQDELLVQVFQQDMSEQTAEDHYRLEEMMMDFDQHYQDSGRVGKLIEEGDKFFHEYVLNHERVNGWMLGLLLENARTNAFKAIVLKKRKHHEERLSCTLS
;
A
#
# COMPACT_ATOMS: atom_id res chain seq x y z
N MET A 1 -26.15 -5.46 -29.44
CA MET A 1 -25.41 -6.66 -28.99
C MET A 1 -25.50 -6.70 -27.48
N THR A 2 -26.06 -7.76 -26.91
CA THR A 2 -26.12 -7.95 -25.46
C THR A 2 -24.71 -8.32 -25.02
N VAL A 3 -23.98 -7.38 -24.40
CA VAL A 3 -22.71 -7.71 -23.75
C VAL A 3 -23.07 -8.56 -22.55
N THR A 4 -22.95 -9.88 -22.69
CA THR A 4 -22.93 -10.79 -21.55
C THR A 4 -21.67 -10.47 -20.76
N GLY A 5 -21.81 -9.73 -19.66
CA GLY A 5 -20.66 -9.44 -18.81
C GLY A 5 -20.19 -10.72 -18.10
N PHE A 6 -18.89 -10.81 -17.88
CA PHE A 6 -18.24 -11.94 -17.24
C PHE A 6 -18.35 -11.79 -15.73
N CYS A 7 -18.75 -12.85 -15.03
CA CYS A 7 -18.90 -12.82 -13.58
C CYS A 7 -17.54 -13.04 -12.92
N CYS A 8 -17.21 -12.24 -11.91
CA CYS A 8 -16.07 -12.44 -11.03
C CYS A 8 -16.36 -11.92 -9.62
N VAL A 9 -15.43 -12.13 -8.70
CA VAL A 9 -15.46 -11.58 -7.34
C VAL A 9 -14.51 -10.39 -7.26
N ASP A 10 -14.91 -9.29 -6.61
CA ASP A 10 -14.01 -8.16 -6.33
C ASP A 10 -13.19 -8.34 -5.04
N ILE A 11 -12.22 -7.44 -4.83
CA ILE A 11 -11.44 -7.31 -3.60
C ILE A 11 -12.28 -7.08 -2.32
N LYS A 12 -13.59 -6.83 -2.43
CA LYS A 12 -14.53 -6.70 -1.28
C LYS A 12 -15.38 -7.97 -1.09
N GLY A 13 -15.18 -9.00 -1.90
CA GLY A 13 -15.93 -10.26 -1.86
C GLY A 13 -17.31 -10.21 -2.48
N ARG A 14 -17.58 -9.23 -3.34
CA ARG A 14 -18.86 -9.08 -4.04
C ARG A 14 -18.76 -9.71 -5.43
N SER A 15 -19.79 -10.45 -5.82
CA SER A 15 -19.94 -10.85 -7.22
C SER A 15 -20.32 -9.64 -8.06
N LEU A 16 -19.61 -9.44 -9.16
CA LEU A 16 -19.90 -8.41 -10.15
C LEU A 16 -19.80 -8.97 -11.56
N SER A 17 -20.35 -8.22 -12.51
CA SER A 17 -20.21 -8.47 -13.94
C SER A 17 -19.27 -7.43 -14.53
N VAL A 18 -18.22 -7.88 -15.23
CA VAL A 18 -17.26 -7.03 -15.95
C VAL A 18 -17.43 -7.18 -17.45
N ASP A 19 -17.07 -6.14 -18.21
CA ASP A 19 -17.20 -6.07 -19.67
C ASP A 19 -16.02 -6.70 -20.43
N VAL A 20 -15.10 -7.37 -19.73
CA VAL A 20 -13.94 -8.06 -20.29
C VAL A 20 -13.83 -9.49 -19.75
N PRO A 21 -13.23 -10.43 -20.50
CA PRO A 21 -12.93 -11.76 -19.97
C PRO A 21 -12.12 -11.68 -18.68
N VAL A 22 -12.50 -12.48 -17.68
CA VAL A 22 -11.76 -12.61 -16.42
C VAL A 22 -10.52 -13.48 -16.72
N PRO A 23 -9.30 -12.95 -16.54
CA PRO A 23 -8.10 -13.71 -16.83
C PRO A 23 -7.93 -14.86 -15.81
N GLU A 24 -7.33 -15.94 -16.29
CA GLU A 24 -6.81 -17.01 -15.45
C GLU A 24 -5.32 -16.80 -15.25
N LEU A 25 -4.85 -16.83 -14.00
CA LEU A 25 -3.46 -16.68 -13.60
C LEU A 25 -2.99 -18.00 -13.01
N ASP A 26 -2.12 -18.74 -13.72
CA ASP A 26 -1.58 -20.05 -13.33
C ASP A 26 -2.65 -21.03 -12.80
N GLY A 27 -3.75 -21.22 -13.54
CA GLY A 27 -4.82 -22.15 -13.16
C GLY A 27 -5.83 -21.59 -12.15
N LYS A 28 -5.73 -20.29 -11.79
CA LYS A 28 -6.61 -19.63 -10.84
C LYS A 28 -7.39 -18.51 -11.51
N GLU A 29 -8.71 -18.52 -11.30
CA GLU A 29 -9.56 -17.39 -11.67
C GLU A 29 -9.15 -16.14 -10.87
N ALA A 30 -8.91 -15.04 -11.57
CA ALA A 30 -8.42 -13.83 -10.94
C ALA A 30 -9.55 -13.04 -10.23
N VAL A 31 -9.19 -12.36 -9.14
CA VAL A 31 -10.06 -11.45 -8.41
C VAL A 31 -10.00 -10.07 -9.05
N PHE A 32 -11.16 -9.45 -9.26
CA PHE A 32 -11.24 -8.11 -9.82
C PHE A 32 -10.82 -7.05 -8.78
N ILE A 33 -9.90 -6.18 -9.17
CA ILE A 33 -9.34 -5.15 -8.29
C ILE A 33 -10.00 -3.80 -8.55
N GLU A 34 -9.91 -3.30 -9.80
CA GLU A 34 -10.38 -1.96 -10.14
C GLU A 34 -10.54 -1.80 -11.66
N LYS A 35 -11.45 -0.90 -12.07
CA LYS A 35 -11.55 -0.41 -13.44
C LYS A 35 -11.00 1.01 -13.52
N ILE A 36 -10.03 1.24 -14.41
CA ILE A 36 -9.37 2.51 -14.59
C ILE A 36 -9.63 3.00 -16.02
N GLU A 37 -10.38 4.09 -16.14
CA GLU A 37 -10.60 4.77 -17.41
C GLU A 37 -9.53 5.85 -17.60
N LEU A 38 -8.82 5.81 -18.72
CA LEU A 38 -7.85 6.81 -19.17
C LEU A 38 -8.44 7.53 -20.38
N SER A 39 -8.89 8.77 -20.17
CA SER A 39 -9.48 9.57 -21.23
C SER A 39 -8.47 9.88 -22.33
N SER A 40 -8.94 10.19 -23.54
CA SER A 40 -8.08 10.59 -24.66
C SER A 40 -7.24 11.84 -24.32
N ALA A 41 -7.74 12.73 -23.45
CA ALA A 41 -7.00 13.88 -22.95
C ALA A 41 -5.82 13.48 -22.04
N GLU A 42 -5.97 12.44 -21.22
CA GLU A 42 -4.89 11.89 -20.39
C GLU A 42 -3.89 11.13 -21.24
N MET A 43 -4.38 10.34 -22.20
CA MET A 43 -3.56 9.58 -23.14
C MET A 43 -2.70 10.50 -24.03
N LYS A 44 -3.19 11.68 -24.40
CA LYS A 44 -2.40 12.70 -25.14
C LYS A 44 -1.17 13.14 -24.37
N ARG A 45 -1.22 13.17 -23.03
CA ARG A 45 -0.04 13.49 -22.19
C ARG A 45 1.02 12.39 -22.22
N LEU A 46 0.64 11.18 -22.62
CA LEU A 46 1.51 10.04 -22.85
C LEU A 46 1.94 9.92 -24.32
N GLY A 47 1.44 10.78 -25.22
CA GLY A 47 1.71 10.69 -26.66
C GLY A 47 0.75 9.79 -27.44
N SER A 48 -0.40 9.41 -26.88
CA SER A 48 -1.44 8.61 -27.54
C SER A 48 -2.72 9.41 -27.78
N GLU A 49 -3.42 9.14 -28.89
CA GLU A 49 -4.65 9.86 -29.25
C GLU A 49 -5.93 9.13 -28.80
N ALA A 50 -5.86 7.85 -28.49
CA ALA A 50 -7.02 7.01 -28.17
C ALA A 50 -7.17 6.79 -26.65
N GLY A 51 -8.39 6.88 -26.12
CA GLY A 51 -8.67 6.52 -24.73
C GLY A 51 -8.38 5.04 -24.46
N ARG A 52 -8.09 4.70 -23.20
CA ARG A 52 -7.85 3.33 -22.74
C ARG A 52 -8.69 3.01 -21.51
N VAL A 53 -9.08 1.76 -21.36
CA VAL A 53 -9.73 1.24 -20.15
C VAL A 53 -8.92 0.06 -19.66
N LEU A 54 -8.49 0.10 -18.40
CA LEU A 54 -7.70 -0.95 -17.76
C LEU A 54 -8.56 -1.64 -16.71
N HIS A 55 -8.74 -2.95 -16.84
CA HIS A 55 -9.32 -3.79 -15.80
C HIS A 55 -8.20 -4.52 -15.10
N VAL A 56 -8.00 -4.19 -13.83
CA VAL A 56 -6.93 -4.76 -13.02
C VAL A 56 -7.48 -5.96 -12.26
N PHE A 57 -6.76 -7.07 -12.35
CA PHE A 57 -7.05 -8.32 -11.68
C PHE A 57 -5.83 -8.81 -10.92
N GLY A 58 -6.02 -9.65 -9.92
CA GLY A 58 -4.91 -10.33 -9.24
C GLY A 58 -5.29 -11.67 -8.67
N ALA A 59 -4.28 -12.51 -8.45
CA ALA A 59 -4.46 -13.82 -7.86
C ALA A 59 -3.23 -14.22 -7.04
N LEU A 60 -3.46 -15.01 -6.00
CA LEU A 60 -2.42 -15.72 -5.27
C LEU A 60 -2.25 -17.10 -5.91
N VAL A 61 -1.13 -17.28 -6.60
CA VAL A 61 -0.81 -18.48 -7.36
C VAL A 61 0.24 -19.30 -6.62
N LYS A 62 0.30 -20.59 -6.92
CA LYS A 62 1.27 -21.53 -6.34
C LYS A 62 2.52 -21.54 -7.22
N THR A 63 3.68 -21.44 -6.60
CA THR A 63 4.96 -21.46 -7.33
C THR A 63 5.42 -22.87 -7.68
N GLY A 64 4.88 -23.90 -7.02
CA GLY A 64 5.34 -25.28 -7.10
C GLY A 64 6.57 -25.59 -6.23
N GLU A 65 7.20 -24.57 -5.62
CA GLU A 65 8.28 -24.75 -4.67
C GLU A 65 7.73 -25.08 -3.27
N ILE A 66 8.35 -26.02 -2.57
CA ILE A 66 7.93 -26.46 -1.24
C ILE A 66 9.01 -26.10 -0.22
N HIS A 67 8.65 -25.24 0.74
CA HIS A 67 9.48 -24.95 1.89
C HIS A 67 9.20 -25.96 3.02
N PRO A 68 10.22 -26.49 3.71
CA PRO A 68 10.05 -27.47 4.80
C PRO A 68 9.08 -27.03 5.90
N ASP A 69 9.12 -25.76 6.29
CA ASP A 69 8.32 -25.22 7.40
C ASP A 69 6.98 -24.58 6.98
N PHE A 70 6.88 -24.09 5.73
CA PHE A 70 5.75 -23.26 5.28
C PHE A 70 4.89 -23.94 4.21
N GLY A 71 5.32 -25.12 3.74
CA GLY A 71 4.66 -25.83 2.66
C GLY A 71 4.88 -25.15 1.30
N GLU A 72 3.90 -25.30 0.42
CA GLU A 72 3.97 -24.77 -0.94
C GLU A 72 3.99 -23.24 -0.95
N LEU A 73 5.07 -22.68 -1.48
CA LEU A 73 5.28 -21.25 -1.63
C LEU A 73 4.29 -20.67 -2.64
N LYS A 74 3.80 -19.48 -2.34
CA LYS A 74 2.82 -18.76 -3.16
C LYS A 74 3.39 -17.42 -3.55
N ARG A 75 3.01 -16.95 -4.72
CA ARG A 75 3.30 -15.58 -5.18
C ARG A 75 2.01 -14.89 -5.57
N PHE A 76 2.00 -13.58 -5.40
CA PHE A 76 0.94 -12.73 -5.92
C PHE A 76 1.25 -12.43 -7.38
N GLU A 77 0.24 -12.44 -8.24
CA GLU A 77 0.34 -12.06 -9.64
C GLU A 77 -0.77 -11.08 -9.99
N LEU A 78 -0.50 -10.25 -11.00
CA LEU A 78 -1.43 -9.25 -11.50
C LEU A 78 -1.69 -9.49 -12.99
N ALA A 79 -2.89 -9.17 -13.42
CA ALA A 79 -3.23 -9.04 -14.83
C ALA A 79 -3.94 -7.71 -15.07
N VAL A 80 -3.63 -7.08 -16.20
CA VAL A 80 -4.35 -5.91 -16.67
C VAL A 80 -4.93 -6.21 -18.04
N VAL A 81 -6.24 -6.16 -18.17
CA VAL A 81 -6.93 -6.25 -19.46
C VAL A 81 -7.18 -4.84 -19.96
N GLU A 82 -6.47 -4.45 -21.02
CA GLU A 82 -6.58 -3.16 -21.69
C GLU A 82 -7.60 -3.24 -22.83
N SER A 83 -8.54 -2.30 -22.85
CA SER A 83 -9.40 -2.01 -24.00
C SER A 83 -9.02 -0.65 -24.57
N LYS A 84 -8.72 -0.59 -25.87
CA LYS A 84 -8.36 0.63 -26.57
C LYS A 84 -9.55 1.17 -27.36
N GLU A 85 -9.81 2.47 -27.25
CA GLU A 85 -10.88 3.14 -28.01
C GLU A 85 -10.70 2.89 -29.51
N GLY A 86 -11.77 2.45 -30.19
CA GLY A 86 -11.74 2.13 -31.62
C GLY A 86 -11.19 0.74 -31.96
N HIS A 87 -10.75 -0.05 -30.98
CA HIS A 87 -10.33 -1.44 -31.17
C HIS A 87 -11.34 -2.41 -30.54
N VAL A 88 -11.55 -3.54 -31.21
CA VAL A 88 -12.50 -4.58 -30.76
C VAL A 88 -11.83 -5.54 -29.77
N ASP A 89 -10.54 -5.81 -29.97
CA ASP A 89 -9.81 -6.78 -29.18
C ASP A 89 -9.20 -6.14 -27.93
N SER A 90 -9.26 -6.85 -26.81
CA SER A 90 -8.57 -6.48 -25.58
C SER A 90 -7.16 -7.04 -25.55
N ILE A 91 -6.23 -6.32 -24.93
CA ILE A 91 -4.84 -6.73 -24.73
C ILE A 91 -4.67 -7.20 -23.30
N LEU A 92 -4.15 -8.40 -23.09
CA LEU A 92 -3.83 -8.91 -21.76
C LEU A 92 -2.37 -8.62 -21.41
N HIS A 93 -2.17 -7.90 -20.31
CA HIS A 93 -0.88 -7.69 -19.69
C HIS A 93 -0.78 -8.58 -18.46
N HIS A 94 -0.10 -9.71 -18.56
CA HIS A 94 0.24 -10.54 -17.40
C HIS A 94 1.48 -9.97 -16.73
N LEU A 95 1.33 -9.52 -15.49
CA LEU A 95 2.37 -8.85 -14.73
C LEU A 95 2.86 -9.76 -13.60
N ALA A 96 4.09 -10.26 -13.75
CA ALA A 96 4.78 -11.07 -12.75
C ALA A 96 5.72 -10.19 -11.91
N GLN A 97 5.97 -10.62 -10.68
CA GLN A 97 6.97 -9.98 -9.83
C GLN A 97 8.37 -10.48 -10.19
N HIS A 98 9.33 -9.57 -10.35
CA HIS A 98 10.73 -9.92 -10.66
C HIS A 98 11.68 -9.27 -9.67
N ASP A 99 12.32 -10.05 -8.78
CA ASP A 99 13.44 -9.67 -7.88
C ASP A 99 13.34 -8.34 -7.10
N THR A 100 12.18 -7.69 -7.18
CA THR A 100 11.90 -6.30 -6.82
C THR A 100 10.44 -6.20 -6.38
N VAL A 101 10.05 -5.02 -5.94
CA VAL A 101 8.67 -4.67 -5.56
C VAL A 101 7.75 -4.38 -6.76
N MET A 102 8.26 -4.57 -7.99
CA MET A 102 7.58 -4.22 -9.22
C MET A 102 7.01 -5.43 -9.96
N TYR A 103 5.82 -5.21 -10.51
CA TYR A 103 5.12 -6.15 -11.37
C TYR A 103 5.10 -5.59 -12.79
N LYS A 104 5.60 -6.37 -13.75
CA LYS A 104 5.68 -6.00 -15.17
C LYS A 104 5.56 -7.24 -16.05
N ARG A 105 5.41 -7.06 -17.37
CA ARG A 105 5.50 -8.18 -18.32
C ARG A 105 6.97 -8.57 -18.50
N ASP A 106 7.25 -9.87 -18.62
CA ASP A 106 8.60 -10.40 -18.86
C ASP A 106 9.28 -9.81 -20.10
N VAL A 107 8.48 -9.47 -21.11
CA VAL A 107 8.96 -8.92 -22.40
C VAL A 107 9.32 -7.43 -22.34
N ASP A 108 8.93 -6.74 -21.27
CA ASP A 108 9.11 -5.29 -21.15
C ASP A 108 10.51 -4.95 -20.63
N ASP A 109 11.36 -4.46 -21.54
CA ASP A 109 12.69 -3.92 -21.20
C ASP A 109 12.55 -2.54 -20.52
N THR A 110 12.50 -2.60 -19.20
CA THR A 110 12.14 -1.48 -18.33
C THR A 110 12.88 -1.59 -16.99
N GLY A 111 13.25 -0.44 -16.44
CA GLY A 111 13.93 -0.32 -15.15
C GLY A 111 13.08 0.41 -14.12
N GLU A 112 13.70 0.72 -12.98
CA GLU A 112 13.08 1.52 -11.92
C GLU A 112 14.10 2.45 -11.27
N GLN A 113 13.62 3.58 -10.74
CA GLN A 113 14.41 4.51 -9.94
C GLN A 113 13.81 4.66 -8.55
N CYS A 114 14.65 4.76 -7.52
CA CYS A 114 14.20 5.06 -6.16
C CYS A 114 13.58 6.45 -6.10
N ALA A 115 12.37 6.56 -5.55
CA ALA A 115 11.61 7.81 -5.53
C ALA A 115 12.22 8.88 -4.60
N ASP A 116 13.03 8.49 -3.62
CA ASP A 116 13.75 9.38 -2.72
C ASP A 116 14.93 10.10 -3.40
N MET A 117 15.45 9.54 -4.49
CA MET A 117 16.43 10.17 -5.37
C MET A 117 15.82 11.15 -6.36
N LEU A 118 14.48 11.17 -6.48
CA LEU A 118 13.74 12.04 -7.38
C LEU A 118 13.18 13.27 -6.64
N THR A 119 13.21 14.42 -7.30
CA THR A 119 12.47 15.59 -6.85
C THR A 119 10.97 15.40 -7.10
N ARG A 120 10.13 16.08 -6.31
CA ARG A 120 8.66 16.04 -6.50
C ARG A 120 8.19 16.48 -7.89
N GLN A 121 8.99 17.27 -8.60
CA GLN A 121 8.66 17.78 -9.93
C GLN A 121 8.92 16.74 -11.02
N GLU A 122 9.83 15.79 -10.78
CA GLU A 122 10.17 14.70 -11.71
C GLU A 122 9.11 13.58 -11.71
N ILE A 123 8.38 13.41 -10.60
CA ILE A 123 7.32 12.41 -10.49
C ILE A 123 6.14 12.83 -11.37
N LYS A 124 5.98 12.15 -12.50
CA LYS A 124 4.88 12.37 -13.44
C LYS A 124 3.61 11.69 -12.94
N PHE A 125 2.45 12.35 -13.05
CA PHE A 125 1.15 11.76 -12.72
C PHE A 125 0.02 12.28 -13.62
N LEU A 126 -0.98 11.44 -13.88
CA LEU A 126 -2.11 11.79 -14.73
C LEU A 126 -3.15 12.65 -14.01
N ARG A 127 -3.58 12.25 -12.80
CA ARG A 127 -4.67 12.93 -12.08
C ARG A 127 -4.21 13.59 -10.79
N ARG A 128 -3.63 12.80 -9.91
CA ARG A 128 -3.19 13.20 -8.57
C ARG A 128 -1.84 12.57 -8.30
N PRO A 129 -0.98 13.22 -7.50
CA PRO A 129 0.27 12.60 -7.08
C PRO A 129 0.00 11.36 -6.22
N PRO A 130 0.92 10.39 -6.23
CA PRO A 130 0.83 9.20 -5.38
C PRO A 130 0.98 9.56 -3.90
N ARG A 131 0.36 8.77 -3.02
CA ARG A 131 0.53 8.87 -1.56
C ARG A 131 1.25 7.63 -1.02
N TRP A 132 2.49 7.44 -1.46
CA TRP A 132 3.38 6.38 -1.00
C TRP A 132 4.27 6.85 0.17
N LYS A 133 4.88 5.90 0.87
CA LYS A 133 6.10 6.12 1.67
C LYS A 133 7.26 6.27 0.69
N VAL A 134 7.89 7.46 0.65
CA VAL A 134 8.90 7.79 -0.38
C VAL A 134 10.15 6.91 -0.26
N SER A 135 10.53 6.51 0.96
CA SER A 135 11.69 5.67 1.24
C SER A 135 11.64 4.29 0.58
N ASP A 136 10.44 3.78 0.34
CA ASP A 136 10.25 2.40 -0.16
C ASP A 136 9.66 2.40 -1.57
N ALA A 137 9.50 3.58 -2.19
CA ALA A 137 8.83 3.72 -3.47
C ALA A 137 9.82 3.65 -4.63
N SER A 138 9.49 2.84 -5.64
CA SER A 138 10.17 2.80 -6.92
C SER A 138 9.29 3.41 -8.01
N VAL A 139 9.87 4.25 -8.87
CA VAL A 139 9.22 4.82 -10.06
C VAL A 139 9.76 4.11 -11.30
N PRO A 140 8.90 3.43 -12.07
CA PRO A 140 9.34 2.75 -13.29
C PRO A 140 9.87 3.72 -14.34
N GLU A 141 10.82 3.24 -15.14
CA GLU A 141 11.35 3.96 -16.30
C GLU A 141 11.51 3.07 -17.53
N CYS A 142 11.39 3.69 -18.70
CA CYS A 142 11.72 3.07 -19.98
C CYS A 142 12.53 4.07 -20.80
N GLN A 143 13.69 3.64 -21.32
CA GLN A 143 14.54 4.46 -22.19
C GLN A 143 14.93 5.82 -21.58
N GLY A 144 15.14 5.87 -20.26
CA GLY A 144 15.48 7.10 -19.52
C GLY A 144 14.30 8.03 -19.25
N GLU A 145 13.06 7.62 -19.55
CA GLU A 145 11.85 8.35 -19.21
C GLU A 145 11.05 7.66 -18.12
N LEU A 146 10.71 8.41 -17.07
CA LEU A 146 9.81 7.94 -16.01
C LEU A 146 8.39 7.73 -16.53
N PHE A 147 7.78 6.64 -16.07
CA PHE A 147 6.36 6.35 -16.27
C PHE A 147 5.49 7.39 -15.55
N HIS A 148 4.24 7.53 -16.01
CA HIS A 148 3.25 8.35 -15.31
C HIS A 148 2.51 7.53 -14.27
N PHE A 149 2.48 8.02 -13.04
CA PHE A 149 1.57 7.50 -12.03
C PHE A 149 0.12 7.73 -12.44
N CYS A 150 -0.64 6.63 -12.43
CA CYS A 150 -2.03 6.60 -12.86
C CYS A 150 -2.99 6.54 -11.66
N ARG A 151 -2.81 5.52 -10.81
CA ARG A 151 -3.78 5.18 -9.76
C ARG A 151 -3.13 4.48 -8.59
N GLN A 152 -3.59 4.80 -7.38
CA GLN A 152 -3.29 4.06 -6.15
C GLN A 152 -4.55 3.30 -5.74
N ILE A 153 -4.41 2.02 -5.40
CA ILE A 153 -5.49 1.13 -5.00
C ILE A 153 -5.08 0.43 -3.70
N TYR A 154 -5.88 0.56 -2.65
CA TYR A 154 -5.66 -0.14 -1.39
C TYR A 154 -6.34 -1.52 -1.42
N ILE A 155 -5.59 -2.58 -1.10
CA ILE A 155 -6.09 -3.94 -1.00
C ILE A 155 -6.43 -4.24 0.46
N PRO A 156 -7.74 -4.24 0.83
CA PRO A 156 -8.13 -4.40 2.21
C PRO A 156 -7.91 -5.82 2.71
N GLU A 157 -7.73 -5.98 4.02
CA GLU A 157 -7.77 -7.29 4.66
C GLU A 157 -9.21 -7.76 4.89
N ASN A 158 -9.60 -8.83 4.21
CA ASN A 158 -10.89 -9.50 4.41
C ASN A 158 -10.82 -10.97 3.98
N LYS A 159 -11.94 -11.71 4.06
CA LYS A 159 -12.00 -13.13 3.73
C LYS A 159 -11.53 -13.42 2.30
N THR A 160 -11.95 -12.60 1.33
CA THR A 160 -11.62 -12.80 -0.09
C THR A 160 -10.14 -12.57 -0.35
N THR A 161 -9.60 -11.45 0.13
CA THR A 161 -8.20 -11.10 -0.10
C THR A 161 -7.26 -12.06 0.63
N ARG A 162 -7.57 -12.46 1.87
CA ARG A 162 -6.80 -13.49 2.60
C ARG A 162 -6.75 -14.84 1.89
N GLN A 163 -7.80 -15.20 1.15
CA GLN A 163 -7.90 -16.51 0.50
C GLN A 163 -7.26 -16.52 -0.90
N ASN A 164 -7.41 -15.42 -1.65
CA ASN A 164 -7.17 -15.40 -3.08
C ASN A 164 -6.14 -14.36 -3.53
N MET A 165 -5.63 -13.50 -2.65
CA MET A 165 -4.76 -12.37 -2.99
C MET A 165 -3.74 -12.06 -1.87
N THR A 166 -3.04 -10.93 -2.02
CA THR A 166 -2.38 -10.17 -0.93
C THR A 166 -3.37 -9.26 -0.19
N TRP A 167 -2.97 -8.67 0.93
CA TRP A 167 -3.77 -7.71 1.70
C TRP A 167 -2.89 -6.73 2.50
N GLY A 168 -3.49 -5.63 2.98
CA GLY A 168 -2.80 -4.64 3.81
C GLY A 168 -1.82 -3.74 3.03
N CYS A 169 -1.78 -3.87 1.70
CA CYS A 169 -0.88 -3.14 0.83
C CYS A 169 -1.63 -2.17 -0.10
N SER A 170 -0.90 -1.20 -0.65
CA SER A 170 -1.35 -0.38 -1.78
C SER A 170 -0.63 -0.83 -3.05
N LEU A 171 -1.39 -0.91 -4.14
CA LEU A 171 -0.86 -1.03 -5.50
C LEU A 171 -0.79 0.37 -6.12
N PHE A 172 0.35 0.74 -6.68
CA PHE A 172 0.56 1.97 -7.42
C PHE A 172 0.80 1.62 -8.89
N LEU A 173 -0.19 1.93 -9.73
CA LEU A 173 -0.17 1.62 -11.14
C LEU A 173 0.45 2.78 -11.93
N PHE A 174 1.40 2.43 -12.78
CA PHE A 174 2.14 3.32 -13.64
C PHE A 174 1.95 2.94 -15.10
N VAL A 175 1.92 3.94 -15.97
CA VAL A 175 1.73 3.74 -17.41
C VAL A 175 2.73 4.56 -18.22
N PHE A 176 3.16 3.98 -19.33
CA PHE A 176 3.99 4.62 -20.35
C PHE A 176 3.50 4.19 -21.72
N VAL A 177 3.46 5.10 -22.70
CA VAL A 177 3.14 4.74 -24.09
C VAL A 177 4.43 4.77 -24.88
N ASN A 178 4.78 3.65 -25.51
CA ASN A 178 5.97 3.57 -26.32
C ASN A 178 5.75 4.21 -27.70
N ARG A 179 6.81 4.26 -28.52
CA ARG A 179 6.76 4.87 -29.87
C ARG A 179 5.82 4.17 -30.85
N GLN A 180 5.36 2.96 -30.54
CA GLN A 180 4.44 2.17 -31.35
C GLN A 180 2.98 2.32 -30.87
N ASP A 181 2.70 3.25 -29.95
CA ASP A 181 1.40 3.45 -29.31
C ASP A 181 0.91 2.22 -28.52
N GLU A 182 1.85 1.42 -28.03
CA GLU A 182 1.60 0.34 -27.08
C GLU A 182 1.71 0.89 -25.65
N LEU A 183 0.76 0.49 -24.80
CA LEU A 183 0.75 0.83 -23.39
C LEU A 183 1.58 -0.17 -22.59
N LEU A 184 2.64 0.31 -21.95
CA LEU A 184 3.37 -0.43 -20.94
C LEU A 184 2.72 -0.14 -19.58
N VAL A 185 2.45 -1.20 -18.82
CA VAL A 185 1.84 -1.11 -17.50
C VAL A 185 2.77 -1.75 -16.48
N GLN A 186 3.07 -1.01 -15.42
CA GLN A 186 3.79 -1.53 -14.27
C GLN A 186 3.06 -1.22 -12.98
N VAL A 187 3.20 -2.11 -11.99
CA VAL A 187 2.58 -1.94 -10.69
C VAL A 187 3.62 -2.10 -9.60
N PHE A 188 3.72 -1.09 -8.75
CA PHE A 188 4.50 -1.13 -7.52
C PHE A 188 3.59 -1.55 -6.36
N GLN A 189 4.02 -2.50 -5.54
CA GLN A 189 3.32 -2.83 -4.29
C GLN A 189 4.07 -2.28 -3.08
N GLN A 190 3.35 -1.56 -2.21
CA GLN A 190 3.87 -1.09 -0.92
C GLN A 190 3.02 -1.60 0.23
N ASP A 191 3.66 -2.12 1.27
CA ASP A 191 2.97 -2.44 2.50
C ASP A 191 2.53 -1.16 3.22
N MET A 192 1.22 -1.09 3.48
CA MET A 192 0.59 0.02 4.20
C MET A 192 0.38 -0.31 5.68
N SER A 193 0.86 -1.47 6.14
CA SER A 193 1.00 -1.74 7.56
C SER A 193 1.65 -0.54 8.23
N GLU A 194 1.01 -0.12 9.32
CA GLU A 194 1.39 1.07 10.07
C GLU A 194 2.70 0.83 10.85
N GLN A 195 3.16 -0.42 10.91
CA GLN A 195 4.48 -0.83 11.38
C GLN A 195 5.07 -1.84 10.41
N THR A 196 6.20 -1.50 9.81
CA THR A 196 7.09 -2.48 9.16
C THR A 196 7.70 -3.42 10.21
N ALA A 197 8.32 -4.52 9.78
CA ALA A 197 9.08 -5.38 10.70
C ALA A 197 10.20 -4.61 11.41
N GLU A 198 10.83 -3.66 10.73
CA GLU A 198 11.82 -2.75 11.31
C GLU A 198 11.19 -1.81 12.34
N ASP A 199 10.01 -1.25 12.06
CA ASP A 199 9.26 -0.44 13.03
C ASP A 199 8.87 -1.26 14.26
N HIS A 200 8.57 -2.55 14.11
CA HIS A 200 8.29 -3.45 15.22
C HIS A 200 9.54 -3.67 16.08
N TYR A 201 10.69 -3.97 15.49
CA TYR A 201 11.94 -4.12 16.25
C TYR A 201 12.34 -2.83 16.97
N ARG A 202 12.21 -1.68 16.28
CA ARG A 202 12.45 -0.37 16.89
C ARG A 202 11.49 -0.11 18.04
N LEU A 203 10.20 -0.43 17.88
CA LEU A 203 9.21 -0.29 18.94
C LEU A 203 9.59 -1.17 20.15
N GLU A 204 9.98 -2.42 19.94
CA GLU A 204 10.42 -3.32 21.00
C GLU A 204 11.64 -2.77 21.75
N GLU A 205 12.64 -2.23 21.04
CA GLU A 205 13.80 -1.58 21.65
C GLU A 205 13.39 -0.36 22.49
N MET A 206 12.50 0.50 21.96
CA MET A 206 11.99 1.67 22.69
C MET A 206 11.19 1.27 23.94
N MET A 207 10.38 0.21 23.86
CA MET A 207 9.64 -0.36 24.99
C MET A 207 10.60 -0.89 26.07
N MET A 208 11.62 -1.64 25.66
CA MET A 208 12.65 -2.14 26.58
C MET A 208 13.44 -1.00 27.24
N ASP A 209 13.81 0.04 26.49
CA ASP A 209 14.51 1.21 27.02
C ASP A 209 13.62 1.94 28.05
N PHE A 210 12.35 2.14 27.72
CA PHE A 210 11.39 2.73 28.65
C PHE A 210 11.25 1.91 29.94
N ASP A 211 11.09 0.58 29.84
CA ASP A 211 10.97 -0.30 31.01
C ASP A 211 12.17 -0.23 31.95
N GLN A 212 13.38 -0.11 31.38
CA GLN A 212 14.62 -0.03 32.14
C GLN A 212 14.84 1.36 32.75
N HIS A 213 14.35 2.41 32.10
CA HIS A 213 14.72 3.80 32.41
C HIS A 213 13.51 4.72 32.66
N TYR A 214 12.35 4.19 33.04
CA TYR A 214 11.12 4.99 33.27
C TYR A 214 11.24 6.10 34.33
N GLN A 215 12.28 6.06 35.17
CA GLN A 215 12.57 7.10 36.17
C GLN A 215 13.48 8.22 35.64
N ASP A 216 14.16 8.01 34.51
CA ASP A 216 15.00 9.01 33.86
C ASP A 216 14.14 9.93 32.98
N SER A 217 13.82 11.10 33.53
CA SER A 217 12.98 12.09 32.83
C SER A 217 13.54 12.55 31.48
N GLY A 218 14.86 12.64 31.33
CA GLY A 218 15.48 13.09 30.09
C GLY A 218 15.37 12.03 29.00
N ARG A 219 15.59 10.77 29.38
CA ARG A 219 15.52 9.63 28.45
C ARG A 219 14.08 9.33 28.04
N VAL A 220 13.15 9.28 28.99
CA VAL A 220 11.72 9.10 28.71
C VAL A 220 11.16 10.24 27.86
N GLY A 221 11.60 11.48 28.10
CA GLY A 221 11.23 12.63 27.27
C GLY A 221 11.56 12.41 25.80
N LYS A 222 12.81 12.03 25.50
CA LYS A 222 13.24 11.71 24.14
C LYS A 222 12.46 10.56 23.52
N LEU A 223 12.25 9.47 24.27
CA LEU A 223 11.48 8.33 23.78
C LEU A 223 10.04 8.73 23.41
N ILE A 224 9.40 9.60 24.19
CA ILE A 224 8.04 10.08 23.89
C ILE A 224 8.04 11.04 22.68
N GLU A 225 9.05 11.91 22.53
CA GLU A 225 9.18 12.78 21.34
C GLU A 225 9.40 11.99 20.05
N GLU A 226 10.30 10.99 20.09
CA GLU A 226 10.66 10.17 18.93
C GLU A 226 9.65 9.07 18.63
N GLY A 227 8.88 8.66 19.64
CA GLY A 227 7.93 7.56 19.58
C GLY A 227 6.78 7.80 18.62
N ASP A 228 6.33 6.72 18.00
CA ASP A 228 5.12 6.71 17.20
C ASP A 228 3.87 6.47 18.07
N LYS A 229 2.72 6.33 17.41
CA LYS A 229 1.44 6.12 18.08
C LYS A 229 1.40 4.83 18.90
N PHE A 230 2.14 3.79 18.51
CA PHE A 230 2.15 2.50 19.19
C PHE A 230 2.98 2.58 20.47
N PHE A 231 4.14 3.23 20.40
CA PHE A 231 4.92 3.53 21.60
C PHE A 231 4.13 4.44 22.57
N HIS A 232 3.46 5.46 22.06
CA HIS A 232 2.60 6.33 22.89
C HIS A 232 1.47 5.55 23.57
N GLU A 233 0.83 4.62 22.86
CA GLU A 233 -0.20 3.75 23.43
C GLU A 233 0.36 2.79 24.49
N TYR A 234 1.55 2.25 24.26
CA TYR A 234 2.25 1.44 25.25
C TYR A 234 2.53 2.22 26.54
N VAL A 235 3.18 3.40 26.46
CA VAL A 235 3.46 4.25 27.63
C VAL A 235 2.17 4.65 28.33
N LEU A 236 1.13 5.02 27.57
CA LEU A 236 -0.17 5.39 28.14
C LEU A 236 -0.74 4.27 28.99
N ASN A 237 -0.60 3.01 28.58
CA ASN A 237 -1.16 1.84 29.25
C ASN A 237 -0.24 1.21 30.29
N HIS A 238 1.02 1.66 30.37
CA HIS A 238 2.01 1.11 31.28
C HIS A 238 1.68 1.37 32.76
N GLU A 239 2.01 0.41 33.65
CA GLU A 239 1.69 0.48 35.08
C GLU A 239 2.42 1.62 35.80
N ARG A 240 3.58 2.03 35.28
CA ARG A 240 4.45 3.07 35.86
C ARG A 240 4.15 4.48 35.32
N VAL A 241 3.13 4.62 34.46
CA VAL A 241 2.77 5.93 33.89
C VAL A 241 2.35 6.90 34.99
N ASN A 242 2.86 8.13 34.94
CA ASN A 242 2.57 9.18 35.92
C ASN A 242 2.14 10.49 35.27
N GLY A 243 1.73 11.47 36.09
CA GLY A 243 1.19 12.75 35.61
C GLY A 243 2.13 13.53 34.68
N TRP A 244 3.44 13.47 34.89
CA TRP A 244 4.42 14.13 34.02
C TRP A 244 4.52 13.44 32.66
N MET A 245 4.57 12.10 32.63
CA MET A 245 4.54 11.33 31.38
C MET A 245 3.25 11.57 30.58
N LEU A 246 2.10 11.66 31.26
CA LEU A 246 0.83 12.00 30.63
C LEU A 246 0.83 13.42 30.05
N GLY A 247 1.57 14.35 30.67
CA GLY A 247 1.82 15.69 30.12
C GLY A 247 2.58 15.63 28.81
N LEU A 248 3.71 14.90 28.78
CA LEU A 248 4.51 14.73 27.56
C LEU A 248 3.75 14.05 26.43
N LEU A 249 2.93 13.04 26.75
CA LEU A 249 2.06 12.39 25.77
C LEU A 249 1.05 13.37 25.17
N LEU A 250 0.51 14.34 25.91
CA LEU A 250 -0.42 15.34 25.37
C LEU A 250 0.25 16.32 24.40
N GLU A 251 1.48 16.70 24.73
CA GLU A 251 2.31 17.60 23.92
C GLU A 251 2.68 16.93 22.59
N ASN A 252 3.07 15.66 22.63
CA ASN A 252 3.61 14.93 21.47
C ASN A 252 2.60 14.06 20.71
N ALA A 253 1.39 13.87 21.23
CA ALA A 253 0.34 13.11 20.56
C ALA A 253 -0.04 13.69 19.20
N ARG A 254 -0.06 12.85 18.17
CA ARG A 254 -0.35 13.26 16.78
C ARG A 254 -1.84 13.39 16.45
N THR A 255 -2.75 12.82 17.26
CA THR A 255 -4.19 12.81 16.97
C THR A 255 -5.03 13.36 18.12
N ASN A 256 -6.12 14.07 17.78
CA ASN A 256 -7.06 14.61 18.76
C ASN A 256 -7.79 13.51 19.55
N ALA A 257 -8.06 12.36 18.90
CA ALA A 257 -8.67 11.21 19.54
C ALA A 257 -7.78 10.67 20.67
N PHE A 258 -6.48 10.49 20.41
CA PHE A 258 -5.54 10.03 21.42
C PHE A 258 -5.38 11.05 22.56
N LYS A 259 -5.24 12.35 22.25
CA LYS A 259 -5.19 13.42 23.26
C LYS A 259 -6.38 13.38 24.23
N ALA A 260 -7.59 13.12 23.72
CA ALA A 260 -8.78 13.00 24.57
C ALA A 260 -8.70 11.81 25.55
N ILE A 261 -8.11 10.69 25.13
CA ILE A 261 -7.89 9.52 26.00
C ILE A 261 -6.86 9.84 27.08
N VAL A 262 -5.74 10.46 26.71
CA VAL A 262 -4.69 10.86 27.66
C VAL A 262 -5.23 11.85 28.69
N LEU A 263 -6.01 12.86 28.27
CA LEU A 263 -6.68 13.82 29.17
C LEU A 263 -7.59 13.11 30.18
N LYS A 264 -8.37 12.13 29.73
CA LYS A 264 -9.25 11.35 30.61
C LYS A 264 -8.45 10.57 31.65
N LYS A 265 -7.36 9.92 31.25
CA LYS A 265 -6.50 9.16 32.16
C LYS A 265 -5.77 10.07 33.16
N ARG A 266 -5.30 11.24 32.72
CA ARG A 266 -4.69 12.26 33.56
C ARG A 266 -5.65 12.78 34.62
N LYS A 267 -6.88 13.12 34.24
CA LYS A 267 -7.91 13.57 35.19
C LYS A 267 -8.17 12.51 36.27
N HIS A 268 -8.28 11.23 35.89
CA HIS A 268 -8.45 10.14 36.86
C HIS A 268 -7.23 9.97 37.79
N HIS A 269 -6.02 10.19 37.27
CA HIS A 269 -4.79 10.15 38.05
C HIS A 269 -4.71 11.30 39.06
N GLU A 270 -5.11 12.51 38.67
CA GLU A 270 -5.19 13.69 39.54
C GLU A 270 -6.26 13.52 40.66
N GLU A 271 -7.43 12.97 40.31
CA GLU A 271 -8.49 12.65 41.28
C GLU A 271 -8.02 11.62 42.33
N ARG A 272 -7.29 10.57 41.93
CA ARG A 272 -6.75 9.57 42.87
C ARG A 272 -5.74 10.14 43.86
N LEU A 273 -4.87 11.05 43.40
CA LEU A 273 -3.88 11.72 44.26
C LEU A 273 -4.54 12.66 45.26
N SER A 274 -5.64 13.33 44.88
CA SER A 274 -6.38 14.22 45.78
C SER A 274 -7.08 13.48 46.93
N CYS A 275 -7.55 12.25 46.69
CA CYS A 275 -8.18 11.40 47.72
C CYS A 275 -7.19 10.69 48.66
N THR A 276 -5.91 10.61 48.32
CA THR A 276 -4.88 10.00 49.19
C THR A 276 -4.22 10.99 50.14
N LEU A 277 -4.46 12.29 49.94
CA LEU A 277 -3.94 13.39 50.75
C LEU A 277 -5.01 14.02 51.67
N SER A 278 -6.22 13.46 51.70
CA SER A 278 -7.32 13.80 52.61
C SER A 278 -7.50 12.70 53.66
#